data_AF-A0A419ZWS4-F1
#
_entry.id   AF-A0A419ZWS4-F1
#
_cell.length_a   1.000
_cell.length_b   1.000
_cell.length_c   1.000
_cell.angle_alpha   90.00
_cell.angle_beta   90.00
_cell.angle_gamma   90.00
#
_symmetry.space_group_name_H-M   'P 1'
#
loop_
_entity.id
_entity.type
_entity.pdbx_description
1 polymer ?
#
loop_
_entity_poly.entity_id
_entity_poly.type
_entity_poly.pdbx_seq_one_letter_code
_entity_poly.pdbx_strand_id
1 'polypeptide(L)'
;MNFDELKGAELDYWTARAEGFIAELRTMYGQSYCRIDVVPSGYSIYEPTKNSQLAADIAFRCKYTLYPHPCLDETGIQKTIWLAEAQMNRRYHGMFTDESPQIAICRLRVAEQFAVGEIEIGAAAARLPDHVYESRALRFLTDVQAEQSYFRWRARSTNHSEYFHHV
;
A
#
# COMPACT_ATOMS: atom_id res chain seq x y z
N MET A 1 4.23 -9.22 2.04
CA MET A 1 4.66 -7.83 2.26
C MET A 1 4.13 -7.41 3.62
N ASN A 2 4.93 -6.77 4.48
CA ASN A 2 4.43 -6.29 5.76
C ASN A 2 3.84 -4.88 5.56
N PHE A 3 2.52 -4.73 5.67
CA PHE A 3 1.82 -3.46 5.40
C PHE A 3 2.13 -2.38 6.45
N ASP A 4 2.51 -2.80 7.66
CA ASP A 4 2.84 -1.88 8.76
C ASP A 4 4.18 -1.18 8.56
N GLU A 5 5.08 -1.79 7.78
CA GLU A 5 6.41 -1.25 7.44
C GLU A 5 6.33 -0.20 6.33
N LEU A 6 5.26 -0.18 5.52
CA LEU A 6 5.08 0.81 4.47
C LEU A 6 4.80 2.18 5.08
N LYS A 7 5.61 3.17 4.69
CA LYS A 7 5.52 4.54 5.18
C LYS A 7 5.74 5.57 4.06
N GLY A 8 5.11 6.73 4.21
CA GLY A 8 5.25 7.87 3.29
C GLY A 8 5.00 7.48 1.84
N ALA A 9 5.93 7.87 0.96
CA ALA A 9 5.77 7.71 -0.49
C ALA A 9 5.62 6.27 -0.98
N GLU A 10 6.16 5.28 -0.26
CA GLU A 10 5.98 3.87 -0.60
C GLU A 10 4.54 3.42 -0.33
N LEU A 11 3.97 3.87 0.80
CA LEU A 11 2.55 3.63 1.10
C LEU A 11 1.66 4.36 0.09
N ASP A 12 2.00 5.60 -0.29
CA ASP A 12 1.27 6.35 -1.33
C ASP A 12 1.31 5.61 -2.68
N TYR A 13 2.48 5.07 -3.07
CA TYR A 13 2.66 4.28 -4.29
C TYR A 13 1.78 3.03 -4.29
N TRP A 14 1.82 2.22 -3.23
CA TRP A 14 1.01 1.01 -3.15
C TRP A 14 -0.48 1.33 -3.09
N THR A 15 -0.85 2.43 -2.42
CA THR A 15 -2.24 2.92 -2.41
C THR A 15 -2.68 3.31 -3.81
N ALA A 16 -1.84 4.01 -4.58
CA ALA A 16 -2.14 4.36 -5.96
C ALA A 16 -2.34 3.12 -6.85
N ARG A 17 -1.47 2.11 -6.70
CA ARG A 17 -1.60 0.82 -7.41
C ARG A 17 -2.89 0.10 -7.00
N ALA A 18 -3.27 0.13 -5.72
CA ALA A 18 -4.51 -0.45 -5.22
C ALA A 18 -5.77 0.27 -5.77
N GLU A 19 -5.68 1.57 -6.01
CA GLU A 19 -6.73 2.35 -6.69
C GLU A 19 -6.73 2.17 -8.21
N GLY A 20 -5.79 1.40 -8.77
CA GLY A 20 -5.71 1.09 -10.20
C GLY A 20 -4.97 2.14 -11.04
N PHE A 21 -4.27 3.08 -10.41
CA PHE A 21 -3.46 4.06 -11.14
C PHE A 21 -2.15 3.47 -11.65
N ILE A 22 -1.66 4.01 -12.77
CA ILE A 22 -0.28 3.81 -13.22
C ILE A 22 0.60 4.71 -12.36
N ALA A 23 1.23 4.13 -11.34
CA ALA A 23 2.01 4.84 -10.35
C ALA A 23 3.50 4.57 -10.51
N GLU A 24 4.32 5.56 -10.15
CA GLU A 24 5.77 5.43 -10.07
C GLU A 24 6.30 6.07 -8.80
N LEU A 25 7.27 5.41 -8.16
CA LEU A 25 8.03 5.98 -7.07
C LEU A 25 9.24 6.74 -7.65
N ARG A 26 9.33 8.04 -7.38
CA ARG A 26 10.45 8.89 -7.81
C ARG A 26 11.18 9.46 -6.60
N THR A 27 12.48 9.72 -6.77
CA THR A 27 13.31 10.36 -5.75
C THR A 27 13.89 11.64 -6.33
N MET A 28 13.71 12.75 -5.62
CA MET A 28 14.24 14.07 -5.98
C MET A 28 14.76 14.76 -4.72
N TYR A 29 15.98 15.30 -4.77
CA TYR A 29 16.64 15.94 -3.63
C TYR A 29 16.66 15.09 -2.34
N GLY A 30 16.83 13.77 -2.48
CA GLY A 30 16.84 12.84 -1.33
C GLY A 30 15.48 12.52 -0.74
N GLN A 31 14.39 13.11 -1.24
CA GLN A 31 13.03 12.78 -0.83
C GLN A 31 12.35 11.91 -1.89
N SER A 32 11.64 10.86 -1.43
CA SER A 32 10.83 10.03 -2.31
C SER A 32 9.39 10.53 -2.32
N TYR A 33 8.75 10.49 -3.49
CA TYR A 33 7.33 10.82 -3.68
C TYR A 33 6.69 9.88 -4.71
N CYS A 34 5.38 9.69 -4.58
CA CYS A 34 4.59 8.95 -5.56
C CYS A 34 4.03 9.91 -6.62
N ARG A 35 4.15 9.52 -7.88
CA ARG A 35 3.44 10.19 -9.00
C ARG A 35 2.55 9.21 -9.73
N ILE A 36 1.42 9.69 -10.22
CA ILE A 36 0.48 8.94 -11.04
C ILE A 36 0.31 9.62 -12.40
N ASP A 37 0.05 8.82 -13.42
CA ASP A 37 -0.38 9.33 -14.72
C ASP A 37 -1.89 9.61 -14.71
N VAL A 38 -2.27 10.88 -14.89
CA VAL A 38 -3.66 11.32 -14.95
C VAL A 38 -3.97 11.68 -16.39
N VAL A 39 -4.66 10.80 -17.11
CA VAL A 39 -5.06 11.09 -18.50
C VAL A 39 -6.23 12.09 -18.51
N PRO A 40 -6.19 13.19 -19.28
CA PRO A 40 -5.14 13.66 -20.20
C PRO A 40 -4.15 14.69 -19.59
N SER A 41 -4.27 15.03 -18.32
CA SER A 41 -3.46 16.04 -17.61
C SER A 41 -1.96 15.73 -17.47
N GLY A 42 -1.56 14.46 -17.69
CA GLY A 42 -0.18 13.99 -17.52
C GLY A 42 0.14 13.62 -16.08
N TYR A 43 1.42 13.67 -15.71
CA TYR A 43 1.87 13.23 -14.39
C TYR A 43 1.46 14.21 -13.28
N SER A 44 0.90 13.67 -12.20
CA SER A 44 0.58 14.41 -10.97
C SER A 44 1.16 13.73 -9.75
N ILE A 45 1.49 14.51 -8.72
CA ILE A 45 1.93 14.00 -7.42
C ILE A 45 0.71 13.44 -6.68
N TYR A 46 0.86 12.25 -6.10
CA TYR A 46 -0.20 11.56 -5.37
C TYR A 46 0.27 11.19 -3.98
N GLU A 47 -0.28 11.86 -2.97
CA GLU A 47 0.15 11.74 -1.56
C GLU A 47 -1.05 11.59 -0.61
N PRO A 48 -1.85 10.52 -0.71
CA PRO A 48 -3.00 10.31 0.17
C PRO A 48 -2.62 10.22 1.65
N THR A 49 -1.40 9.79 2.00
CA THR A 49 -0.93 9.78 3.40
C THR A 49 -0.75 11.17 3.99
N LYS A 50 -0.58 12.20 3.15
CA LYS A 50 -0.43 13.61 3.59
C LYS A 50 -1.63 14.48 3.25
N ASN A 51 -2.48 14.05 2.32
CA ASN A 51 -3.62 14.80 1.84
C ASN A 51 -4.94 14.16 2.33
N SER A 52 -5.60 14.82 3.28
CA SER A 52 -6.86 14.35 3.86
C SER A 52 -7.98 14.22 2.84
N GLN A 53 -8.03 15.07 1.81
CA GLN A 53 -9.08 14.99 0.79
C GLN A 53 -8.95 13.70 -0.01
N LEU A 54 -7.73 13.36 -0.46
CA LEU A 54 -7.49 12.14 -1.22
C LEU A 54 -7.81 10.89 -0.37
N ALA A 55 -7.39 10.87 0.90
CA ALA A 55 -7.71 9.77 1.80
C ALA A 55 -9.22 9.64 2.07
N ALA A 56 -9.92 10.76 2.29
CA ALA A 56 -11.36 10.78 2.49
C ALA A 56 -12.11 10.24 1.26
N ASP A 57 -11.69 10.63 0.06
CA ASP A 57 -12.28 10.15 -1.19
C ASP A 57 -12.11 8.62 -1.35
N ILE A 58 -10.96 8.07 -0.97
CA ILE A 58 -10.72 6.61 -0.95
C ILE A 58 -11.69 5.93 0.03
N ALA A 59 -11.74 6.41 1.26
CA ALA A 59 -12.60 5.84 2.30
C ALA A 59 -14.08 5.87 1.90
N PHE A 60 -14.54 6.97 1.30
CA PHE A 60 -15.91 7.09 0.82
C PHE A 60 -16.23 6.10 -0.31
N ARG A 61 -15.37 6.01 -1.33
CA ARG A 61 -15.55 5.06 -2.45
C ARG A 61 -15.55 3.61 -1.98
N CYS A 62 -14.62 3.26 -1.08
CA CYS A 62 -14.48 1.91 -0.56
C CYS A 62 -15.46 1.60 0.58
N LYS A 63 -16.26 2.58 1.01
CA LYS A 63 -17.23 2.46 2.12
C LYS A 63 -16.58 2.00 3.42
N TYR A 64 -15.41 2.54 3.72
CA TYR A 64 -14.73 2.28 4.99
C TYR A 64 -15.40 3.05 6.12
N THR A 65 -15.46 2.41 7.28
CA THR A 65 -15.87 3.06 8.52
C THR A 65 -14.60 3.55 9.22
N LEU A 66 -14.58 4.82 9.60
CA LEU A 66 -13.47 5.45 10.30
C LEU A 66 -13.96 6.01 11.64
N TYR A 67 -13.30 5.66 12.74
CA TYR A 67 -13.62 6.20 14.06
C TYR A 67 -12.38 6.39 14.92
N PRO A 68 -12.38 7.40 15.81
CA PRO A 68 -11.35 7.52 16.83
C PRO A 68 -11.46 6.33 17.78
N HIS A 69 -10.34 5.65 18.00
CA HIS A 69 -10.21 4.54 18.93
C HIS A 69 -9.30 4.98 20.09
N PRO A 70 -9.81 5.02 21.33
CA PRO A 70 -9.00 5.38 22.48
C PRO A 70 -8.01 4.25 22.75
N CYS A 71 -6.72 4.56 22.78
CA CYS A 71 -5.66 3.63 23.18
C CYS A 71 -4.81 4.24 24.29
N LEU A 72 -4.14 3.40 25.06
CA LEU A 72 -3.16 3.84 26.05
C LEU A 72 -1.76 3.64 25.46
N ASP A 73 -0.90 4.63 25.62
CA ASP A 73 0.52 4.44 25.33
C ASP A 73 1.20 3.58 26.41
N GLU A 74 2.48 3.27 26.21
CA GLU A 74 3.29 2.47 27.15
C GLU A 74 3.41 3.10 28.54
N THR A 75 3.13 4.40 28.67
CA THR A 75 3.16 5.16 29.93
C THR A 75 1.78 5.28 30.58
N GLY A 76 0.74 4.72 29.97
CA GLY A 76 -0.64 4.77 30.45
C GLY A 76 -1.36 6.09 30.12
N ILE A 77 -0.80 6.94 29.26
CA ILE A 77 -1.44 8.17 28.79
C ILE A 77 -2.35 7.83 27.60
N GLN A 78 -3.53 8.42 27.58
CA GLN A 78 -4.48 8.21 26.49
C GLN A 78 -3.98 8.85 25.20
N LYS A 79 -3.76 8.02 24.19
CA LYS A 79 -3.44 8.42 22.82
C LYS A 79 -4.64 8.16 21.93
N THR A 80 -5.04 9.17 21.16
CA THR A 80 -6.05 8.99 20.12
C THR A 80 -5.40 8.31 18.92
N ILE A 81 -5.80 7.07 18.66
CA ILE A 81 -5.51 6.40 17.40
C ILE A 81 -6.79 6.35 16.56
N TRP A 82 -6.64 6.18 15.25
CA TRP A 82 -7.74 6.06 14.31
C TRP A 82 -7.84 4.64 13.84
N LEU A 83 -9.05 4.09 13.82
CA LEU A 83 -9.33 2.77 13.28
C LEU A 83 -10.12 2.92 11.98
N ALA A 84 -9.58 2.35 10.91
CA ALA A 84 -10.24 2.22 9.61
C ALA A 84 -10.66 0.76 9.41
N GLU A 85 -11.93 0.52 9.03
CA GLU A 85 -12.51 -0.81 8.91
C GLU A 85 -13.29 -0.99 7.60
N ALA A 86 -13.09 -2.13 6.93
CA ALA A 86 -13.80 -2.51 5.70
C ALA A 86 -15.11 -3.27 5.99
N GLN A 87 -16.01 -2.71 6.81
CA GLN A 87 -17.24 -3.39 7.23
C GLN A 87 -18.16 -3.76 6.06
N MET A 88 -18.23 -2.90 5.05
CA MET A 88 -19.19 -3.02 3.95
C MET A 88 -18.66 -3.83 2.75
N ASN A 89 -17.41 -4.30 2.81
CA ASN A 89 -16.85 -5.10 1.72
C ASN A 89 -17.18 -6.58 1.92
N ARG A 90 -17.88 -7.17 0.95
CA ARG A 90 -18.30 -8.58 0.97
C ARG A 90 -17.16 -9.59 0.85
N ARG A 91 -15.99 -9.17 0.36
CA ARG A 91 -14.84 -10.04 0.08
C ARG A 91 -13.72 -9.91 1.10
N TYR A 92 -13.71 -8.84 1.90
CA TYR A 92 -12.62 -8.53 2.81
C TYR A 92 -13.15 -7.79 4.03
N HIS A 93 -12.79 -8.27 5.23
CA HIS A 93 -13.19 -7.69 6.51
C HIS A 93 -11.96 -7.45 7.38
N GLY A 94 -11.10 -6.53 6.93
CA GLY A 94 -9.92 -6.11 7.69
C GLY A 94 -10.12 -4.80 8.42
N MET A 95 -9.25 -4.58 9.41
CA MET A 95 -9.13 -3.33 10.16
C MET A 95 -7.67 -2.95 10.31
N PHE A 96 -7.39 -1.64 10.25
CA PHE A 96 -6.08 -1.08 10.50
C PHE A 96 -6.19 0.12 11.43
N THR A 97 -5.19 0.26 12.29
CA THR A 97 -5.08 1.39 13.21
C THR A 97 -3.81 2.18 12.97
N ASP A 98 -3.90 3.51 13.04
CA ASP A 98 -2.74 4.38 13.02
C ASP A 98 -3.05 5.71 13.74
N GLU A 99 -2.02 6.47 14.09
CA GLU A 99 -2.17 7.82 14.66
C GLU A 99 -2.77 8.80 13.64
N SER A 100 -2.52 8.56 12.35
CA SER A 100 -3.09 9.31 11.24
C SER A 100 -4.25 8.55 10.61
N PRO A 101 -5.45 9.16 10.48
CA PRO A 101 -6.56 8.52 9.78
C PRO A 101 -6.23 8.23 8.32
N GLN A 102 -5.45 9.09 7.67
CA GLN A 102 -5.02 8.92 6.29
C GLN A 102 -4.17 7.65 6.13
N ILE A 103 -3.22 7.42 7.04
CA ILE A 103 -2.36 6.24 7.02
C ILE A 103 -3.18 4.97 7.26
N ALA A 104 -4.10 4.99 8.24
CA ALA A 104 -4.99 3.85 8.50
C ALA A 104 -5.82 3.46 7.26
N ILE A 105 -6.39 4.45 6.57
CA ILE A 105 -7.15 4.25 5.32
C ILE A 105 -6.25 3.66 4.23
N CYS A 106 -5.06 4.23 4.02
CA CYS A 106 -4.13 3.78 2.97
C CYS A 106 -3.70 2.32 3.20
N ARG A 107 -3.33 1.96 4.44
CA ARG A 107 -2.96 0.58 4.78
C ARG A 107 -4.11 -0.39 4.57
N LEU A 108 -5.30 -0.03 5.02
CA LEU A 108 -6.50 -0.84 4.80
C LEU A 108 -6.74 -1.06 3.29
N ARG A 109 -6.60 -0.01 2.48
CA ARG A 109 -6.81 -0.10 1.03
C ARG A 109 -5.81 -1.02 0.35
N VAL A 110 -4.53 -0.89 0.72
CA VAL A 110 -3.49 -1.77 0.20
C VAL A 110 -3.78 -3.22 0.59
N ALA A 111 -4.02 -3.49 1.88
CA ALA A 111 -4.31 -4.84 2.37
C ALA A 111 -5.53 -5.47 1.69
N GLU A 112 -6.61 -4.72 1.52
CA GLU A 112 -7.81 -5.17 0.80
C GLU A 112 -7.50 -5.60 -0.63
N GLN A 113 -6.71 -4.82 -1.38
CA GLN A 113 -6.35 -5.17 -2.76
C GLN A 113 -5.55 -6.48 -2.83
N PHE A 114 -4.60 -6.67 -1.91
CA PHE A 114 -3.81 -7.91 -1.87
C PHE A 114 -4.69 -9.11 -1.50
N ALA A 115 -5.61 -8.96 -0.53
CA ALA A 115 -6.53 -10.03 -0.15
C ALA A 115 -7.49 -10.42 -1.28
N VAL A 116 -8.02 -9.44 -2.03
CA VAL A 116 -8.86 -9.71 -3.21
C VAL A 116 -8.05 -10.41 -4.30
N GLY A 117 -6.79 -10.00 -4.53
CA GLY A 117 -5.90 -10.64 -5.50
C GLY A 117 -5.64 -12.12 -5.18
N GLU A 118 -5.41 -12.46 -3.91
CA GLU A 118 -5.24 -13.86 -3.49
C GLU A 118 -6.51 -14.70 -3.69
N ILE A 119 -7.69 -14.13 -3.39
CA ILE A 119 -8.99 -14.80 -3.59
C ILE A 119 -9.26 -15.05 -5.06
N GLU A 120 -8.95 -14.10 -5.94
CA GLU A 120 -9.16 -14.26 -7.39
C GLU A 120 -8.20 -15.29 -7.99
N ILE A 121 -6.96 -15.39 -7.50
CA ILE A 121 -6.03 -16.47 -7.87
C ILE A 121 -6.55 -17.83 -7.38
N GLY A 122 -6.99 -17.94 -6.12
CA GLY A 122 -7.54 -19.18 -5.57
C GLY A 122 -8.81 -19.64 -6.28
N ALA A 123 -9.71 -18.72 -6.65
CA ALA A 123 -10.93 -19.03 -7.39
C ALA A 123 -10.68 -19.37 -8.87
N ALA A 124 -9.66 -18.78 -9.50
CA ALA A 124 -9.23 -19.14 -10.85
C ALA A 124 -8.54 -20.53 -10.87
N ALA A 125 -7.71 -20.81 -9.87
CA ALA A 125 -7.07 -22.12 -9.66
C ALA A 125 -8.11 -23.24 -9.50
N ALA A 126 -9.22 -22.97 -8.82
CA ALA A 126 -10.28 -23.95 -8.59
C ALA A 126 -11.20 -24.20 -9.81
N ARG A 127 -11.09 -23.42 -10.89
CA ARG A 127 -12.05 -23.44 -12.02
C ARG A 127 -11.46 -23.80 -13.38
N LEU A 128 -10.15 -24.01 -13.51
CA LEU A 128 -9.50 -24.24 -14.80
C LEU A 128 -8.55 -25.44 -14.78
N PRO A 129 -8.52 -26.27 -15.84
CA PRO A 129 -7.62 -27.41 -15.93
C PRO A 129 -6.15 -26.97 -16.10
N ASP A 130 -5.23 -27.81 -15.61
CA ASP A 130 -3.82 -27.57 -15.23
C ASP A 130 -2.88 -26.84 -16.21
N HIS A 131 -3.33 -26.48 -17.42
CA HIS A 131 -2.47 -26.03 -18.53
C HIS A 131 -2.62 -24.54 -18.89
N VAL A 132 -3.42 -23.75 -18.15
CA VAL A 132 -3.71 -22.33 -18.49
C VAL A 132 -3.10 -21.34 -17.48
N TYR A 133 -2.21 -21.79 -16.59
CA TYR A 133 -1.59 -20.97 -15.54
C TYR A 133 -0.62 -19.88 -16.07
N GLU A 134 -0.25 -19.89 -17.34
CA GLU A 134 0.98 -19.22 -17.79
C GLU A 134 0.90 -17.71 -18.11
N SER A 135 -0.28 -17.10 -18.31
CA SER A 135 -0.30 -15.80 -19.01
C SER A 135 -0.65 -14.57 -18.16
N ARG A 136 -1.48 -14.70 -17.10
CA ARG A 136 -1.97 -13.51 -16.34
C ARG A 136 -1.55 -13.48 -14.87
N ALA A 137 -1.65 -14.61 -14.17
CA ALA A 137 -1.13 -14.75 -12.80
C ALA A 137 0.40 -14.67 -12.77
N LEU A 138 1.07 -15.25 -13.77
CA LEU A 138 2.52 -15.16 -13.95
C LEU A 138 3.00 -13.72 -14.16
N ARG A 139 2.26 -12.86 -14.87
CA ARG A 139 2.62 -11.43 -15.01
C ARG A 139 2.56 -10.67 -13.69
N PHE A 140 1.50 -10.86 -12.91
CA PHE A 140 1.38 -10.21 -11.60
C PHE A 140 2.44 -10.73 -10.62
N LEU A 141 2.71 -12.04 -10.63
CA LEU A 141 3.77 -12.64 -9.82
C LEU A 141 5.17 -12.21 -10.28
N THR A 142 5.44 -12.09 -11.59
CA THR A 142 6.73 -11.58 -12.08
C THR A 142 6.90 -10.11 -11.75
N ASP A 143 5.86 -9.29 -11.83
CA ASP A 143 5.95 -7.87 -11.46
C ASP A 143 6.18 -7.73 -9.95
N VAL A 144 5.45 -8.48 -9.12
CA VAL A 144 5.62 -8.48 -7.66
C VAL A 144 6.98 -9.06 -7.26
N GLN A 145 7.46 -10.14 -7.89
CA GLN A 145 8.77 -10.73 -7.61
C GLN A 145 9.93 -9.86 -8.13
N ALA A 146 9.78 -9.21 -9.29
CA ALA A 146 10.76 -8.27 -9.82
C ALA A 146 10.85 -7.02 -8.93
N GLU A 147 9.71 -6.49 -8.49
CA GLU A 147 9.68 -5.35 -7.57
C GLU A 147 10.23 -5.73 -6.18
N GLN A 148 9.87 -6.90 -5.61
CA GLN A 148 10.47 -7.38 -4.37
C GLN A 148 11.98 -7.61 -4.48
N SER A 149 12.46 -8.07 -5.64
CA SER A 149 13.90 -8.22 -5.92
C SER A 149 14.60 -6.87 -6.02
N TYR A 150 13.95 -5.87 -6.63
CA TYR A 150 14.42 -4.49 -6.67
C TYR A 150 14.50 -3.87 -5.27
N PHE A 151 13.48 -4.03 -4.42
CA PHE A 151 13.50 -3.53 -3.04
C PHE A 151 14.54 -4.25 -2.16
N ARG A 152 14.72 -5.57 -2.33
CA ARG A 152 15.81 -6.32 -1.66
C ARG A 152 17.19 -5.87 -2.12
N TRP A 153 17.36 -5.56 -3.41
CA TRP A 153 18.59 -5.01 -3.94
C TRP A 153 18.85 -3.58 -3.39
N ARG A 154 17.81 -2.73 -3.35
CA ARG A 154 17.90 -1.37 -2.79
C ARG A 154 18.28 -1.39 -1.31
N ALA A 155 17.64 -2.22 -0.49
CA ALA A 155 17.97 -2.40 0.92
C ALA A 155 19.41 -2.92 1.15
N ARG A 156 19.95 -3.74 0.24
CA ARG A 156 21.37 -4.16 0.27
C ARG A 156 22.32 -3.02 -0.14
N SER A 157 21.93 -2.19 -1.12
CA SER A 157 22.75 -1.07 -1.59
C SER A 157 22.87 0.07 -0.57
N THR A 158 21.84 0.30 0.26
CA THR A 158 21.90 1.28 1.35
C THR A 158 22.80 0.81 2.50
N ASN A 159 22.90 -0.50 2.76
CA ASN A 159 23.80 -1.05 3.79
C ASN A 159 25.29 -1.11 3.37
N HIS A 160 25.61 -0.92 2.09
CA HIS A 160 27.02 -0.88 1.63
C HIS A 160 27.65 0.51 1.67
N SER A 161 26.89 1.56 2.02
CA SER A 161 27.44 2.93 2.14
C SER A 161 28.05 3.24 3.51
N GLU A 162 27.97 2.36 4.51
CA GLU A 162 28.47 2.62 5.87
C GLU A 162 29.83 1.96 6.20
N TYR A 163 30.51 1.32 5.23
CA TYR A 163 31.80 0.63 5.49
C TYR A 163 33.00 1.18 4.69
N PHE A 164 32.99 2.44 4.29
CA PHE A 164 34.19 3.09 3.71
C PHE A 164 34.39 4.51 4.24
N HIS A 165 34.65 4.66 5.53
CA HIS A 165 35.44 5.77 6.09
C HIS A 165 36.00 5.37 7.45
N HIS A 166 37.03 4.53 7.46
CA HIS A 166 38.08 4.49 8.48
C HIS A 166 39.20 3.54 8.02
N VAL A 167 40.09 4.05 7.15
CA VAL A 167 41.54 3.83 7.19
C VAL A 167 42.19 5.08 6.63
#